data_AF-A0A7V2K8B1-F1
#
_entry.id   AF-A0A7V2K8B1-F1
#
_cell.length_a   1.000
_cell.length_b   1.000
_cell.length_c   1.000
_cell.angle_alpha   90.00
_cell.angle_beta   90.00
_cell.angle_gamma   90.00
#
_symmetry.space_group_name_H-M   'P 1'
#
loop_
_entity.id
_entity.type
_entity.pdbx_description
1 polymer ?
#
loop_
_entity_poly.entity_id
_entity_poly.type
_entity_poly.pdbx_seq_one_letter_code
_entity_poly.pdbx_strand_id
1 'polypeptide(L)'
;MRGFTLIELVIVVAILSLLIFASLPTFREFLLSARLRQGCYDVIAALRTARGLAISNRVEYMTLFYTTMRDNRNLPNFKYFDPRWSAVCIYTQEEGIIGGWKRLPDNIYFDYLYGDTNSGFKGMETGGDEVPNSAKDPHLPYPNETADGDSMLVVIFKSNGQAVKFSSTGRLVPSHPDIILRDSITGDTAEIKVLGSTGRIYLYSFMGRLVQE
;
A
#
# COMPACT_ATOMS: atom_id res chain seq x y z
N MET A 1 59.14 -2.64 15.31
CA MET A 1 57.67 -2.48 15.23
C MET A 1 57.23 -1.76 16.48
N ARG A 2 56.72 -0.52 16.37
CA ARG A 2 56.16 0.21 17.53
C ARG A 2 54.73 -0.30 17.71
N GLY A 3 54.45 -0.97 18.81
CA GLY A 3 53.11 -1.42 19.17
C GLY A 3 52.25 -0.26 19.67
N PHE A 4 50.94 -0.35 19.48
CA PHE A 4 49.96 0.55 20.10
C PHE A 4 50.07 0.44 21.62
N THR A 5 50.02 1.58 22.30
CA THR A 5 50.01 1.59 23.77
C THR A 5 48.62 1.24 24.30
N LEU A 6 48.53 0.65 25.49
CA LEU A 6 47.24 0.30 26.11
C LEU A 6 46.36 1.55 26.28
N ILE A 7 46.95 2.67 26.67
CA ILE A 7 46.22 3.94 26.85
C ILE A 7 45.64 4.46 25.54
N GLU A 8 46.35 4.30 24.43
CA GLU A 8 45.89 4.72 23.11
C GLU A 8 44.66 3.91 22.67
N LEU A 9 44.65 2.61 22.94
CA LEU A 9 43.48 1.77 22.68
C LEU A 9 42.27 2.18 23.54
N VAL A 10 42.48 2.51 24.81
CA VAL A 10 41.40 2.99 25.69
C VAL A 10 40.79 4.29 25.17
N ILE A 11 41.62 5.24 24.72
CA ILE A 11 41.15 6.51 24.17
C ILE A 11 40.36 6.29 22.87
N VAL A 12 40.84 5.42 21.97
CA VAL A 12 40.14 5.11 20.72
C VAL A 12 38.78 4.47 20.98
N VAL A 13 38.70 3.51 21.91
CA VAL A 13 37.42 2.88 22.29
C VAL A 13 36.48 3.89 22.94
N ALA A 14 37.01 4.79 23.78
CA ALA A 14 36.22 5.86 24.39
C ALA A 14 35.63 6.80 23.33
N ILE A 15 36.43 7.25 22.35
CA ILE A 15 35.93 8.12 21.27
C ILE A 15 34.94 7.37 20.38
N LEU A 16 35.20 6.11 20.04
CA LEU A 16 34.32 5.30 19.20
C LEU A 16 32.95 5.07 19.84
N SER A 17 32.92 4.77 21.14
CA SER A 17 31.65 4.61 21.88
C SER A 17 30.83 5.91 21.92
N LEU A 18 31.49 7.07 22.09
CA LEU A 18 30.85 8.38 22.03
C LEU A 18 30.22 8.65 20.66
N LEU A 19 30.94 8.34 19.58
CA LEU A 19 30.44 8.52 18.21
C LEU A 19 29.23 7.62 17.90
N ILE A 20 29.29 6.35 18.31
CA ILE A 20 28.15 5.42 18.13
C ILE A 20 26.93 5.98 18.87
N PHE A 21 27.09 6.37 20.14
CA PHE A 21 25.99 6.90 20.94
C PHE A 21 25.35 8.13 20.32
N ALA A 22 26.16 9.05 19.77
CA ALA A 22 25.65 10.23 19.07
C ALA A 22 24.91 9.90 17.76
N SER A 23 25.26 8.81 17.08
CA SER A 23 24.68 8.42 15.78
C SER A 23 23.38 7.61 15.85
N LEU A 24 23.10 6.95 16.99
CA LEU A 24 21.93 6.09 17.18
C LEU A 24 20.56 6.74 16.85
N PRO A 25 20.25 7.99 17.28
CA PRO A 25 18.93 8.57 16.98
C PRO A 25 18.70 8.75 15.48
N THR A 26 19.70 9.24 14.75
CA THR A 26 19.62 9.43 13.29
C THR A 26 19.43 8.12 12.55
N PHE A 27 20.12 7.04 12.98
CA PHE A 27 19.97 5.74 12.37
C PHE A 27 18.54 5.17 12.53
N ARG A 28 17.91 5.43 13.69
CA ARG A 28 16.53 5.00 13.95
C ARG A 28 15.53 5.68 13.00
N GLU A 29 15.63 7.00 12.82
CA GLU A 29 14.76 7.75 11.90
C GLU A 29 14.93 7.27 10.46
N PHE A 30 16.19 7.05 10.03
CA PHE A 30 16.49 6.53 8.70
C PHE A 30 15.84 5.15 8.45
N LEU A 31 15.93 4.23 9.41
CA LEU A 31 15.33 2.91 9.29
C LEU A 31 13.80 2.97 9.21
N LEU A 32 13.16 3.91 9.91
CA LEU A 32 11.70 4.08 9.86
C LEU A 32 11.28 4.62 8.48
N SER A 33 11.91 5.69 8.00
CA SER A 33 11.61 6.22 6.66
C SER A 33 11.89 5.24 5.52
N ALA A 34 12.89 4.36 5.67
CA ALA A 34 13.21 3.34 4.68
C ALA A 34 12.06 2.33 4.48
N ARG A 35 11.30 2.01 5.53
CA ARG A 35 10.16 1.08 5.46
C ARG A 35 9.00 1.65 4.67
N LEU A 36 8.62 2.90 4.93
CA LEU A 36 7.57 3.58 4.17
C LEU A 36 7.92 3.64 2.67
N ARG A 37 9.18 3.97 2.34
CA ARG A 37 9.67 3.95 0.95
C ARG A 37 9.59 2.57 0.32
N GLN A 38 10.01 1.54 1.05
CA GLN A 38 9.91 0.15 0.58
C GLN A 38 8.45 -0.23 0.26
N GLY A 39 7.51 0.09 1.17
CA GLY A 39 6.08 -0.14 0.93
C GLY A 39 5.56 0.60 -0.31
N CYS A 40 5.99 1.85 -0.51
CA CYS A 40 5.63 2.61 -1.72
C CYS A 40 6.18 1.95 -2.99
N TYR A 41 7.44 1.50 -2.98
CA TYR A 41 8.03 0.81 -4.13
C TYR A 41 7.32 -0.51 -4.44
N ASP A 42 6.90 -1.24 -3.41
CA ASP A 42 6.15 -2.48 -3.58
C ASP A 42 4.78 -2.24 -4.24
N VAL A 43 4.08 -1.17 -3.85
CA VAL A 43 2.82 -0.75 -4.47
C VAL A 43 3.02 -0.26 -5.90
N ILE A 44 4.02 0.59 -6.14
CA ILE A 44 4.35 1.09 -7.49
C ILE A 44 4.71 -0.07 -8.42
N ALA A 45 5.49 -1.04 -7.93
CA ALA A 45 5.84 -2.23 -8.70
C ALA A 45 4.59 -3.04 -9.06
N ALA A 46 3.66 -3.23 -8.12
CA ALA A 46 2.39 -3.91 -8.39
C ALA A 46 1.56 -3.18 -9.46
N LEU A 47 1.40 -1.86 -9.31
CA LEU A 47 0.67 -1.01 -10.28
C LEU A 47 1.31 -1.04 -11.68
N ARG A 48 2.65 -0.91 -11.75
CA ARG A 48 3.38 -0.97 -13.03
C ARG A 48 3.25 -2.34 -13.70
N THR A 49 3.29 -3.40 -12.90
CA THR A 49 3.11 -4.78 -13.39
C THR A 49 1.69 -4.97 -13.92
N ALA A 50 0.66 -4.58 -13.15
CA ALA A 50 -0.74 -4.68 -13.58
C ALA A 50 -1.00 -3.89 -14.88
N ARG A 51 -0.48 -2.67 -14.98
CA ARG A 51 -0.57 -1.87 -16.21
C ARG A 51 0.15 -2.53 -17.39
N GLY A 52 1.35 -3.07 -17.17
CA GLY A 52 2.11 -3.77 -18.21
C GLY A 52 1.37 -5.00 -18.73
N LEU A 53 0.79 -5.79 -17.82
CA LEU A 53 -0.04 -6.95 -18.15
C LEU A 53 -1.30 -6.54 -18.92
N ALA A 54 -1.99 -5.47 -18.50
CA ALA A 54 -3.19 -4.98 -19.20
C ALA A 54 -2.90 -4.58 -20.65
N ILE A 55 -1.81 -3.86 -20.88
CA ILE A 55 -1.40 -3.45 -22.22
C ILE A 55 -0.96 -4.66 -23.05
N SER A 56 -0.16 -5.56 -22.47
CA SER A 56 0.38 -6.73 -23.16
C SER A 56 -0.72 -7.70 -23.58
N ASN A 57 -1.60 -8.04 -22.66
CA ASN A 57 -2.60 -9.09 -22.86
C ASN A 57 -3.91 -8.55 -23.44
N ARG A 58 -4.04 -7.21 -23.54
CA ARG A 58 -5.24 -6.50 -24.02
C ARG A 58 -6.51 -6.81 -23.21
N VAL A 59 -6.34 -7.20 -21.95
CA VAL A 59 -7.43 -7.43 -20.99
C VAL A 59 -7.29 -6.50 -19.79
N GLU A 60 -8.35 -6.38 -19.00
CA GLU A 60 -8.35 -5.51 -17.81
C GLU A 60 -7.68 -6.22 -16.63
N TYR A 61 -6.82 -5.49 -15.92
CA TYR A 61 -6.21 -5.94 -14.67
C TYR A 61 -6.56 -4.99 -13.54
N MET A 62 -6.88 -5.56 -12.39
CA MET A 62 -7.22 -4.83 -11.18
C MET A 62 -6.06 -4.95 -10.19
N THR A 63 -5.70 -3.84 -9.55
CA THR A 63 -4.81 -3.85 -8.38
C THR A 63 -5.69 -3.68 -7.15
N LEU A 64 -5.68 -4.68 -6.27
CA LEU A 64 -6.47 -4.70 -5.04
C LEU A 64 -5.58 -4.30 -3.87
N PHE A 65 -6.07 -3.37 -3.05
CA PHE A 65 -5.39 -2.88 -1.86
C PHE A 65 -6.22 -3.22 -0.63
N TYR A 66 -5.60 -3.96 0.27
CA TYR A 66 -6.21 -4.43 1.49
C TYR A 66 -5.50 -3.87 2.71
N THR A 67 -6.27 -3.41 3.68
CA THR A 67 -5.84 -3.23 5.07
C THR A 67 -6.92 -3.78 5.97
N THR A 68 -6.55 -4.51 7.01
CA THR A 68 -7.53 -4.93 8.02
C THR A 68 -7.92 -3.76 8.92
N MET A 69 -9.23 -3.52 9.05
CA MET A 69 -9.77 -2.78 10.18
C MET A 69 -10.11 -3.76 11.30
N ARG A 70 -9.62 -3.48 12.51
CA ARG A 70 -9.91 -4.30 13.69
C ARG A 70 -10.86 -3.55 14.61
N ASP A 71 -11.97 -4.20 14.95
CA ASP A 71 -12.87 -3.69 15.98
C ASP A 71 -12.17 -3.61 17.33
N ASN A 72 -12.27 -2.45 17.97
CA ASN A 72 -11.87 -2.34 19.36
C ASN A 72 -12.95 -2.93 20.24
N ARG A 73 -12.66 -4.08 20.84
CA ARG A 73 -13.57 -4.73 21.80
C ARG A 73 -13.94 -3.83 22.99
N ASN A 74 -13.10 -2.87 23.33
CA ASN A 74 -13.33 -1.93 24.44
C ASN A 74 -14.07 -0.67 24.01
N LEU A 75 -14.13 -0.38 22.71
CA LEU A 75 -14.80 0.77 22.12
C LEU A 75 -15.52 0.27 20.86
N PRO A 76 -16.72 -0.32 20.98
CA PRO A 76 -17.41 -1.02 19.88
C PRO A 76 -17.73 -0.13 18.67
N ASN A 77 -17.58 1.19 18.78
CA ASN A 77 -17.73 2.15 17.68
C ASN A 77 -16.39 2.66 17.12
N PHE A 78 -15.26 2.12 17.57
CA PHE A 78 -13.93 2.54 17.15
C PHE A 78 -13.19 1.39 16.50
N LYS A 79 -13.10 1.45 15.17
CA LYS A 79 -12.23 0.58 14.37
C LYS A 79 -10.82 1.18 14.35
N TYR A 80 -9.81 0.37 14.63
CA TYR A 80 -8.40 0.76 14.45
C TYR A 80 -7.83 -0.02 13.29
N PHE A 81 -6.95 0.62 12.52
CA PHE A 81 -6.18 -0.06 11.50
C PHE A 81 -5.22 -1.05 12.17
N ASP A 82 -5.22 -2.32 11.73
CA ASP A 82 -4.17 -3.27 12.10
C ASP A 82 -3.11 -3.24 10.98
N PRO A 83 -2.01 -2.48 11.15
CA PRO A 83 -1.04 -2.24 10.08
C PRO A 83 -0.14 -3.46 9.84
N ARG A 84 -0.40 -4.59 10.52
CA ARG A 84 0.27 -5.88 10.24
C ARG A 84 -0.34 -6.59 9.04
N TRP A 85 -1.53 -6.18 8.61
CA TRP A 85 -2.32 -6.88 7.60
C TRP A 85 -2.63 -5.96 6.41
N SER A 86 -1.60 -5.27 5.93
CA SER A 86 -1.70 -4.47 4.70
C SER A 86 -0.99 -5.20 3.56
N ALA A 87 -1.71 -5.37 2.44
CA ALA A 87 -1.22 -6.12 1.30
C ALA A 87 -1.78 -5.58 -0.02
N VAL A 88 -1.05 -5.86 -1.10
CA VAL A 88 -1.43 -5.54 -2.47
C VAL A 88 -1.36 -6.80 -3.33
N CYS A 89 -2.31 -6.98 -4.24
CA CYS A 89 -2.25 -8.03 -5.24
C CYS A 89 -2.78 -7.55 -6.59
N ILE A 90 -2.48 -8.33 -7.63
CA ILE A 90 -2.99 -8.12 -8.98
C ILE A 90 -4.04 -9.19 -9.23
N TYR A 91 -5.17 -8.79 -9.81
CA TYR A 91 -6.30 -9.65 -10.11
C TYR A 91 -6.76 -9.43 -11.54
N THR A 92 -7.22 -10.49 -12.19
CA THR A 92 -7.94 -10.44 -13.46
C THR A 92 -9.08 -11.44 -13.45
N GLN A 93 -10.11 -11.22 -14.26
CA GLN A 93 -11.27 -12.10 -14.33
C GLN A 93 -10.96 -13.47 -14.95
N GLU A 94 -9.91 -13.56 -15.76
CA GLU A 94 -9.59 -14.80 -16.49
C GLU A 94 -8.70 -15.76 -15.68
N GLU A 95 -7.72 -15.21 -14.96
CA GLU A 95 -6.68 -15.96 -14.24
C GLU A 95 -6.82 -15.87 -12.70
N GLY A 96 -7.71 -15.01 -12.20
CA GLY A 96 -7.83 -14.73 -10.77
C GLY A 96 -6.65 -13.90 -10.23
N ILE A 97 -6.14 -14.28 -9.05
CA ILE A 97 -5.02 -13.58 -8.39
C ILE A 97 -3.69 -13.98 -9.03
N ILE A 98 -2.94 -12.99 -9.49
CA ILE A 98 -1.63 -13.17 -10.13
C ILE A 98 -0.53 -12.83 -9.13
N GLY A 99 0.39 -13.79 -8.94
CA GLY A 99 1.56 -13.61 -8.07
C GLY A 99 1.25 -13.63 -6.57
N GLY A 100 -0.01 -13.82 -6.19
CA GLY A 100 -0.45 -13.84 -4.79
C GLY A 100 -0.46 -12.47 -4.12
N TRP A 101 -0.79 -12.45 -2.83
CA TRP A 101 -0.76 -11.24 -2.02
C TRP A 101 0.66 -10.88 -1.63
N LYS A 102 1.08 -9.67 -1.99
CA LYS A 102 2.33 -9.08 -1.52
C LYS A 102 2.07 -8.24 -0.28
N ARG A 103 2.58 -8.71 0.85
CA ARG A 103 2.48 -8.00 2.13
C ARG A 103 3.38 -6.77 2.15
N LEU A 104 2.89 -5.66 2.69
CA LEU A 104 3.68 -4.46 2.93
C LEU A 104 4.60 -4.62 4.15
N PRO A 105 5.67 -3.82 4.26
CA PRO A 105 6.48 -3.77 5.48
C PRO A 105 5.62 -3.52 6.72
N ASP A 106 6.00 -4.12 7.85
CA ASP A 106 5.26 -3.95 9.10
C ASP A 106 5.08 -2.47 9.46
N ASN A 107 3.88 -2.14 9.97
CA ASN A 107 3.46 -0.79 10.36
C ASN A 107 3.12 0.15 9.19
N ILE A 108 3.26 -0.32 7.94
CA ILE A 108 2.82 0.44 6.77
C ILE A 108 1.43 -0.02 6.38
N TYR A 109 0.50 0.92 6.27
CA TYR A 109 -0.88 0.65 5.90
C TYR A 109 -1.41 1.66 4.89
N PHE A 110 -2.48 1.28 4.20
CA PHE A 110 -3.20 2.19 3.32
C PHE A 110 -4.08 3.10 4.17
N ASP A 111 -3.88 4.41 4.06
CA ASP A 111 -4.72 5.41 4.69
C ASP A 111 -5.96 5.61 3.83
N TYR A 112 -7.03 4.90 4.16
CA TYR A 112 -8.32 5.13 3.55
C TYR A 112 -8.85 6.44 4.12
N LEU A 113 -8.81 7.51 3.33
CA LEU A 113 -9.56 8.71 3.65
C LEU A 113 -11.04 8.29 3.77
N TYR A 114 -11.50 8.23 5.02
CA TYR A 114 -12.81 7.77 5.49
C TYR A 114 -14.02 8.47 4.83
N GLY A 115 -13.79 9.37 3.86
CA GLY A 115 -14.79 10.11 3.10
C GLY A 115 -15.15 9.55 1.71
N ASP A 116 -14.38 8.62 1.13
CA ASP A 116 -14.72 8.02 -0.18
C ASP A 116 -15.09 6.52 -0.04
N THR A 117 -15.88 6.19 0.98
CA THR A 117 -16.48 4.85 1.20
C THR A 117 -17.41 4.40 0.08
N ASN A 118 -17.60 5.24 -0.95
CA ASN A 118 -18.35 4.93 -2.15
C ASN A 118 -17.45 4.60 -3.36
N SER A 119 -16.13 4.76 -3.26
CA SER A 119 -15.16 4.34 -4.29
C SER A 119 -14.55 2.96 -4.04
N GLY A 120 -14.76 2.43 -2.84
CA GLY A 120 -14.38 1.06 -2.49
C GLY A 120 -15.32 0.06 -3.15
N PHE A 121 -14.78 -1.11 -3.48
CA PHE A 121 -15.56 -2.24 -3.95
C PHE A 121 -16.43 -2.76 -2.78
N LYS A 122 -17.61 -2.15 -2.57
CA LYS A 122 -18.66 -2.66 -1.67
C LYS A 122 -19.41 -3.78 -2.39
N GLY A 123 -18.76 -4.93 -2.48
CA GLY A 123 -19.19 -6.00 -3.37
C GLY A 123 -18.99 -7.38 -2.79
N MET A 124 -19.26 -7.56 -1.49
CA MET A 124 -19.45 -8.88 -0.88
C MET A 124 -20.51 -8.89 0.24
N GLU A 125 -21.30 -7.82 0.41
CA GLU A 125 -22.49 -7.90 1.25
C GLU A 125 -23.64 -8.51 0.45
N THR A 126 -24.08 -9.67 0.93
CA THR A 126 -25.24 -10.42 0.46
C THR A 126 -26.51 -9.56 0.51
N GLY A 127 -27.06 -9.22 -0.66
CA GLY A 127 -28.49 -8.94 -0.83
C GLY A 127 -28.84 -7.57 -1.38
N GLY A 128 -29.50 -7.57 -2.54
CA GLY A 128 -30.19 -6.40 -3.10
C GLY A 128 -29.54 -5.86 -4.38
N ASP A 129 -30.11 -6.27 -5.50
CA ASP A 129 -29.94 -5.72 -6.85
C ASP A 129 -28.61 -5.94 -7.59
N GLU A 130 -28.75 -6.16 -8.89
CA GLU A 130 -27.82 -6.86 -9.78
C GLU A 130 -26.47 -6.14 -9.98
N VAL A 131 -25.49 -6.45 -9.12
CA VAL A 131 -24.07 -6.26 -9.44
C VAL A 131 -23.71 -7.22 -10.59
N PRO A 132 -23.06 -6.76 -11.67
CA PRO A 132 -22.69 -7.62 -12.79
C PRO A 132 -21.95 -8.86 -12.30
N ASN A 133 -22.39 -10.04 -12.75
CA ASN A 133 -21.96 -11.36 -12.27
C ASN A 133 -20.43 -11.63 -12.38
N SER A 134 -19.62 -10.73 -12.95
CA SER A 134 -18.16 -10.87 -12.98
C SER A 134 -17.45 -10.36 -11.71
N ALA A 135 -18.21 -9.90 -10.71
CA ALA A 135 -17.74 -9.45 -9.39
C ALA A 135 -17.95 -10.49 -8.27
N LYS A 136 -18.67 -11.58 -8.53
CA LYS A 136 -18.92 -12.68 -7.59
C LYS A 136 -18.00 -13.87 -7.86
N ASP A 137 -16.70 -13.63 -7.91
CA ASP A 137 -15.74 -14.73 -8.07
C ASP A 137 -15.43 -15.35 -6.69
N PRO A 138 -15.81 -16.62 -6.41
CA PRO A 138 -15.51 -17.32 -5.17
C PRO A 138 -14.01 -17.62 -4.96
N HIS A 139 -13.13 -17.20 -5.87
CA HIS A 139 -11.69 -17.44 -5.85
C HIS A 139 -10.83 -16.21 -5.51
N LEU A 140 -11.29 -15.31 -4.64
CA LEU A 140 -10.41 -14.31 -4.00
C LEU A 140 -9.91 -14.79 -2.60
N PRO A 141 -8.93 -15.71 -2.48
CA PRO A 141 -8.27 -15.96 -1.20
C PRO A 141 -7.19 -14.86 -0.98
N TYR A 142 -7.03 -14.11 0.12
CA TYR A 142 -7.58 -13.98 1.49
C TYR A 142 -6.97 -12.62 2.09
N PRO A 143 -7.21 -12.08 3.33
CA PRO A 143 -7.59 -12.83 4.52
C PRO A 143 -8.43 -12.17 5.64
N ASN A 144 -9.68 -12.58 5.75
CA ASN A 144 -10.20 -13.45 6.83
C ASN A 144 -11.65 -13.75 6.49
N GLU A 145 -12.11 -14.98 6.71
CA GLU A 145 -13.52 -15.42 6.68
C GLU A 145 -14.48 -14.59 7.56
N THR A 146 -13.99 -13.50 8.17
CA THR A 146 -14.67 -12.61 9.10
C THR A 146 -14.64 -11.14 8.69
N ALA A 147 -14.02 -10.76 7.56
CA ALA A 147 -14.12 -9.40 7.02
C ALA A 147 -15.40 -9.24 6.19
N ASP A 148 -16.55 -9.34 6.87
CA ASP A 148 -17.82 -8.88 6.31
C ASP A 148 -17.71 -7.36 6.06
N GLY A 149 -17.72 -6.96 4.78
CA GLY A 149 -17.98 -5.58 4.37
C GLY A 149 -16.79 -4.60 4.32
N ASP A 150 -15.55 -5.05 4.55
CA ASP A 150 -14.40 -4.14 4.46
C ASP A 150 -14.10 -3.74 3.01
N SER A 151 -14.25 -2.44 2.74
CA SER A 151 -14.10 -1.85 1.41
C SER A 151 -12.64 -1.87 0.97
N MET A 152 -12.31 -2.62 -0.08
CA MET A 152 -10.98 -2.59 -0.70
C MET A 152 -10.87 -1.42 -1.68
N LEU A 153 -9.70 -0.77 -1.70
CA LEU A 153 -9.38 0.17 -2.75
C LEU A 153 -8.96 -0.63 -3.99
N VAL A 154 -9.50 -0.25 -5.14
CA VAL A 154 -9.26 -0.94 -6.42
C VAL A 154 -8.84 0.07 -7.47
N VAL A 155 -7.74 -0.24 -8.16
CA VAL A 155 -7.31 0.50 -9.35
C VAL A 155 -7.35 -0.43 -10.54
N ILE A 156 -8.12 -0.08 -11.56
CA ILE A 156 -8.29 -0.90 -12.76
C ILE A 156 -7.49 -0.28 -13.89
N PHE A 157 -6.61 -1.09 -14.49
CA PHE A 157 -5.91 -0.74 -15.71
C PHE A 157 -6.60 -1.37 -16.91
N LYS A 158 -6.96 -0.52 -17.88
CA LYS A 158 -7.51 -0.94 -19.16
C LYS A 158 -6.40 -1.36 -20.12
N SER A 159 -6.78 -2.07 -21.18
CA SER A 159 -5.88 -2.50 -22.25
C SER A 159 -5.18 -1.36 -23.00
N ASN A 160 -5.74 -0.15 -22.96
CA ASN A 160 -5.12 1.05 -23.50
C ASN A 160 -4.15 1.76 -22.51
N GLY A 161 -3.92 1.17 -21.33
CA GLY A 161 -3.04 1.69 -20.29
C GLY A 161 -3.67 2.77 -19.40
N GLN A 162 -4.95 3.12 -19.59
CA GLN A 162 -5.66 4.06 -18.72
C GLN A 162 -6.01 3.45 -17.38
N ALA A 163 -6.02 4.27 -16.33
CA ALA A 163 -6.48 3.89 -15.01
C ALA A 163 -7.91 4.39 -14.77
N VAL A 164 -8.77 3.51 -14.29
CA VAL A 164 -10.15 3.84 -13.92
C VAL A 164 -10.44 3.35 -12.51
N LYS A 165 -11.39 4.00 -11.84
CA LYS A 165 -11.96 3.54 -10.57
C LYS A 165 -13.47 3.37 -10.69
N PHE A 166 -14.06 2.64 -9.77
CA PHE A 166 -15.51 2.62 -9.61
C PHE A 166 -15.99 3.95 -9.01
N SER A 167 -16.98 4.57 -9.64
CA SER A 167 -17.76 5.63 -9.02
C SER A 167 -18.67 5.07 -7.94
N SER A 168 -19.23 5.96 -7.12
CA SER A 168 -20.34 5.67 -6.20
C SER A 168 -21.56 5.04 -6.87
N THR A 169 -21.69 5.18 -8.19
CA THR A 169 -22.77 4.62 -9.01
C THR A 169 -22.39 3.30 -9.69
N GLY A 170 -21.23 2.72 -9.36
CA GLY A 170 -20.71 1.48 -9.95
C GLY A 170 -20.19 1.63 -11.39
N ARG A 171 -20.14 2.86 -11.94
CA ARG A 171 -19.59 3.11 -13.28
C ARG A 171 -18.08 3.26 -13.23
N LEU A 172 -17.39 2.77 -14.25
CA LEU A 172 -15.96 3.02 -14.41
C LEU A 172 -15.75 4.46 -14.89
N VAL A 173 -15.04 5.26 -14.09
CA VAL A 173 -14.72 6.65 -14.42
C VAL A 173 -13.21 6.80 -14.50
N PRO A 174 -12.67 7.49 -15.54
CA PRO A 174 -11.29 7.93 -15.53
C PRO A 174 -11.06 8.73 -14.26
N SER A 175 -10.18 8.24 -13.40
CA SER A 175 -9.95 8.86 -12.12
C SER A 175 -8.48 8.89 -11.81
N HIS A 176 -8.13 9.82 -10.93
CA HIS A 176 -6.82 9.95 -10.36
C HIS A 176 -6.88 9.26 -9.00
N PRO A 177 -6.75 7.91 -8.91
CA PRO A 177 -6.73 7.29 -7.61
C PRO A 177 -5.45 7.73 -6.91
N ASP A 178 -5.66 8.44 -5.80
CA ASP A 178 -4.63 8.83 -4.86
C ASP A 178 -4.57 7.71 -3.81
N ILE A 179 -3.47 6.95 -3.82
CA ILE A 179 -3.21 5.87 -2.88
C ILE A 179 -2.29 6.45 -1.81
N ILE A 180 -2.78 6.55 -0.58
CA ILE A 180 -2.00 7.09 0.54
C ILE A 180 -1.50 5.92 1.37
N LEU A 181 -0.19 5.86 1.59
CA LEU A 181 0.43 4.96 2.55
C LEU A 181 0.81 5.77 3.79
N ARG A 182 0.63 5.16 4.97
CA ARG A 182 0.98 5.75 6.25
C ARG A 182 1.79 4.78 7.09
N ASP A 183 2.80 5.29 7.78
CA ASP A 183 3.52 4.55 8.83
C ASP A 183 2.83 4.76 10.18
N SER A 184 2.42 3.68 10.85
CA SER A 184 1.72 3.75 12.13
C SER A 184 2.64 4.14 13.31
N ILE A 185 3.96 4.06 13.14
CA ILE A 185 4.94 4.43 14.16
C ILE A 185 5.29 5.91 14.07
N THR A 186 5.66 6.39 12.88
CA THR A 186 6.08 7.80 12.69
C THR A 186 4.91 8.73 12.39
N GLY A 187 3.82 8.21 11.84
CA GLY A 187 2.71 9.00 11.31
C GLY A 187 3.00 9.58 9.92
N ASP A 188 4.18 9.34 9.36
CA ASP A 188 4.57 9.82 8.04
C ASP A 188 3.65 9.25 6.96
N THR A 189 3.38 10.05 5.94
CA THR A 189 2.60 9.63 4.78
C THR A 189 3.37 9.76 3.49
N ALA A 190 3.01 8.90 2.54
CA ALA A 190 3.42 8.98 1.15
C ALA A 190 2.19 8.81 0.26
N GLU A 191 2.16 9.56 -0.83
CA GLU A 191 1.02 9.58 -1.75
C GLU A 191 1.48 9.09 -3.12
N ILE A 192 0.78 8.09 -3.64
CA ILE A 192 0.99 7.55 -4.98
C ILE A 192 -0.22 7.98 -5.82
N LYS A 193 0.02 8.79 -6.84
CA LYS A 193 -1.03 9.23 -7.77
C LYS A 193 -0.95 8.44 -9.06
N VAL A 194 -2.07 7.94 -9.54
CA VAL A 194 -2.17 7.35 -10.89
C VAL A 194 -2.97 8.29 -11.79
N LEU A 195 -2.42 8.75 -12.91
CA LEU A 195 -3.14 9.61 -13.83
C LEU A 195 -4.16 8.80 -14.65
N GLY A 196 -5.46 9.06 -14.49
CA GLY A 196 -6.51 8.26 -15.14
C GLY A 196 -6.39 8.19 -16.66
N SER A 197 -6.08 9.31 -17.32
CA SER A 197 -6.02 9.39 -18.78
C SER A 197 -4.84 8.65 -19.42
N THR A 198 -3.77 8.38 -18.67
CA THR A 198 -2.51 7.80 -19.20
C THR A 198 -2.02 6.57 -18.45
N GLY A 199 -2.54 6.33 -17.24
CA GLY A 199 -2.04 5.35 -16.28
C GLY A 199 -0.62 5.62 -15.79
N ARG A 200 -0.08 6.83 -15.95
CA ARG A 200 1.23 7.19 -15.36
C ARG A 200 1.12 7.21 -13.85
N ILE A 201 2.17 6.74 -13.16
CA ILE A 201 2.19 6.55 -11.71
C ILE A 201 3.27 7.46 -11.13
N TYR A 202 2.89 8.33 -10.21
CA TYR A 202 3.77 9.32 -9.58
C TYR A 202 3.84 9.08 -8.08
N LEU A 203 5.04 9.25 -7.51
CA LEU A 203 5.25 9.19 -6.06
C LEU A 203 5.51 10.59 -5.51
N TYR A 204 4.68 11.01 -4.56
CA TYR A 204 4.82 12.23 -3.79
C TYR A 204 5.17 11.89 -2.34
N SER A 205 6.18 12.58 -1.81
CA SER A 205 6.54 12.54 -0.39
C SER A 205 5.71 13.54 0.41
N PHE A 206 5.64 13.35 1.74
CA PHE A 206 4.96 14.17 2.75
C PHE A 206 5.03 15.71 2.55
N MET A 207 6.06 16.23 1.88
CA MET A 207 6.18 17.66 1.54
C MET A 207 5.59 18.07 0.18
N GLY A 208 4.77 17.22 -0.45
CA GLY A 208 4.20 17.45 -1.79
C GLY A 208 5.26 17.49 -2.91
N ARG A 209 6.51 17.11 -2.62
CA ARG A 209 7.58 17.04 -3.62
C ARG A 209 7.47 15.73 -4.38
N LEU A 210 7.49 15.85 -5.71
CA LEU A 210 7.69 14.72 -6.62
C LEU A 210 9.02 14.05 -6.29
N VAL A 211 8.96 12.79 -5.90
CA VAL A 211 10.14 11.96 -5.66
C VAL A 211 10.52 11.20 -6.91
N GLN A 212 9.51 10.78 -7.71
CA GLN A 212 9.73 9.89 -8.85
C GLN A 212 8.57 9.92 -9.86
N GLU A 213 8.93 9.76 -11.15
CA GLU A 213 8.05 9.50 -12.30
C GLU A 213 8.16 8.03 -12.78
#